data_AF-A0A820Q3D1-F1
#
_entry.id   AF-A0A820Q3D1-F1
#
_cell.length_a   1.000
_cell.length_b   1.000
_cell.length_c   1.000
_cell.angle_alpha   90.00
_cell.angle_beta   90.00
_cell.angle_gamma   90.00
#
_symmetry.space_group_name_H-M   'P 1'
#
loop_
_entity.id
_entity.type
_entity.pdbx_description
1 polymer ?
#
loop_
_entity_poly.entity_id
_entity_poly.type
_entity_poly.pdbx_seq_one_letter_code
_entity_poly.pdbx_strand_id
1 'polypeptide(L)'
;MFTGGDMTQSTFTGPGEVLLAPPIWGDIVPIQLDGQTQWSIGRGGYLAMTHGVVKDTKSQGLGKALFSGEGLFVHRVSGTGIVFVTSLGAII
;
A
#
# COMPACT_ATOMS: atom_id res chain seq x y z
N MET A 1 14.30 -0.38 10.45
CA MET A 1 14.51 0.50 11.63
C MET A 1 15.91 1.09 11.50
N PHE A 2 16.13 2.10 10.66
CA PHE A 2 16.56 3.46 11.08
C PHE A 2 16.26 4.55 10.03
N THR A 3 15.62 4.22 8.91
CA THR A 3 14.92 5.18 8.05
C THR A 3 13.46 4.73 8.05
N GLY A 4 12.52 5.64 8.33
CA GLY A 4 11.11 5.29 8.54
C GLY A 4 10.37 4.83 7.29
N GLY A 5 10.99 4.08 6.38
CA GLY A 5 10.44 3.62 5.10
C GLY A 5 10.28 2.11 4.96
N ASP A 6 10.89 1.29 5.83
CA ASP A 6 10.79 -0.16 5.74
C ASP A 6 9.63 -0.71 6.57
N MET A 7 8.62 -1.18 5.85
CA MET A 7 7.57 -2.03 6.38
C MET A 7 7.91 -3.48 6.03
N THR A 8 7.87 -4.37 7.01
CA THR A 8 8.13 -5.80 6.78
C THR A 8 7.12 -6.34 5.78
N GLN A 9 7.61 -6.95 4.70
CA GLN A 9 6.79 -7.58 3.66
C GLN A 9 7.13 -9.07 3.60
N SER A 10 6.10 -9.91 3.66
CA SER A 10 6.20 -11.34 3.42
C SER A 10 5.77 -11.67 2.00
N THR A 11 6.47 -12.59 1.35
CA THR A 11 6.14 -13.09 0.02
C THR A 11 5.65 -14.54 0.15
N PHE A 12 4.44 -14.80 -0.31
CA PHE A 12 3.82 -16.13 -0.33
C PHE A 12 3.75 -16.64 -1.77
N THR A 13 4.18 -17.88 -2.01
CA THR A 13 4.23 -18.51 -3.34
C THR A 13 3.86 -19.98 -3.27
N GLY A 14 3.33 -20.53 -4.37
CA GLY A 14 2.96 -21.96 -4.47
C GLY A 14 1.46 -22.19 -4.37
N PRO A 15 1.01 -23.45 -4.52
CA PRO A 15 -0.40 -23.81 -4.42
C PRO A 15 -0.89 -23.67 -2.97
N GLY A 16 -2.06 -23.06 -2.78
CA GLY A 16 -2.68 -22.87 -1.47
C GLY A 16 -3.48 -21.58 -1.41
N GLU A 17 -4.00 -21.29 -0.22
CA GLU A 17 -4.76 -20.09 0.07
C GLU A 17 -4.06 -19.27 1.15
N VAL A 18 -4.10 -17.94 1.01
CA VAL A 18 -3.59 -16.99 2.02
C VAL A 18 -4.74 -16.11 2.45
N LEU A 19 -5.04 -16.13 3.75
CA LEU A 19 -6.02 -15.25 4.38
C LEU A 19 -5.30 -14.06 4.98
N LEU A 20 -5.69 -12.85 4.56
CA LEU A 20 -5.10 -11.59 5.02
C LEU A 20 -6.18 -10.70 5.63
N ALA A 21 -5.83 -10.00 6.70
CA ALA A 21 -6.67 -8.99 7.33
C ALA A 21 -5.81 -7.81 7.81
N PRO A 22 -6.31 -6.57 7.70
CA PRO A 22 -5.64 -5.42 8.28
C PRO A 22 -5.68 -5.49 9.82
N PRO A 23 -4.72 -4.85 10.51
CA PRO A 23 -4.69 -4.82 11.97
C PRO A 23 -5.74 -3.89 12.60
N ILE A 24 -6.42 -3.08 11.78
CA ILE A 24 -7.41 -2.09 12.20
C ILE A 24 -8.70 -2.31 11.39
N TRP A 25 -9.84 -1.98 11.99
CA TRP A 25 -11.15 -2.08 11.36
C TRP A 25 -11.34 -1.05 10.24
N GLY A 26 -11.84 -1.52 9.10
CA GLY A 26 -12.19 -0.70 7.96
C GLY A 26 -12.41 -1.54 6.71
N ASP A 27 -12.49 -0.88 5.57
CA ASP A 27 -12.72 -1.54 4.29
C ASP A 27 -11.42 -2.03 3.66
N ILE A 28 -11.54 -3.08 2.85
CA ILE A 28 -10.48 -3.56 1.95
C ILE A 28 -11.00 -3.44 0.52
N VAL A 29 -10.26 -2.71 -0.33
CA VAL A 29 -10.63 -2.52 -1.74
C VAL A 29 -9.50 -3.02 -2.64
N PRO A 30 -9.79 -3.86 -3.65
CA PRO A 30 -8.84 -4.20 -4.69
C PRO A 30 -8.79 -3.09 -5.74
N ILE A 31 -7.57 -2.65 -6.09
CA ILE A 31 -7.32 -1.75 -7.21
C ILE A 31 -6.56 -2.54 -8.27
N GLN A 32 -7.15 -2.66 -9.46
CA GLN A 32 -6.53 -3.26 -10.61
C GLN A 32 -5.55 -2.27 -11.26
N LEU A 33 -4.30 -2.68 -11.44
CA LEU A 33 -3.28 -1.95 -12.17
C LEU A 33 -3.11 -2.55 -13.57
N ASP A 34 -3.12 -1.68 -14.57
CA ASP A 34 -3.07 -2.00 -16.00
C ASP A 34 -1.66 -1.87 -16.61
N GLY A 35 -0.66 -1.50 -15.82
CA GLY A 35 0.70 -1.21 -16.27
C GLY A 35 0.94 0.24 -16.72
N GLN A 36 -0.11 1.05 -16.87
CA GLN A 36 -0.02 2.45 -17.31
C GLN A 36 -0.28 3.42 -16.15
N THR A 37 -1.25 3.10 -15.31
CA THR A 37 -1.68 3.94 -14.19
C THR A 37 -0.85 3.65 -12.95
N GLN A 38 -0.48 4.71 -12.22
CA GLN A 38 0.26 4.61 -10.97
C GLN A 38 -0.54 5.24 -9.84
N TRP A 39 -0.49 4.62 -8.66
CA TRP A 39 -1.19 5.10 -7.47
C TRP A 39 -0.22 5.54 -6.40
N SER A 40 -0.60 6.56 -5.63
CA SER A 40 0.09 6.96 -4.40
C SER A 40 -0.80 6.56 -3.23
N ILE A 41 -0.30 5.65 -2.40
CA ILE A 41 -1.02 5.08 -1.26
C ILE A 41 -0.34 5.55 0.02
N GLY A 42 -1.13 6.01 0.98
CA GLY A 42 -0.66 6.32 2.32
C GLY A 42 0.01 5.11 2.97
N ARG A 43 0.91 5.31 3.93
CA ARG A 43 1.63 4.19 4.55
C ARG A 43 0.65 3.23 5.24
N GLY A 44 -0.36 3.77 5.92
CA GLY A 44 -1.37 2.96 6.61
C GLY A 44 -2.38 2.30 5.66
N GLY A 45 -2.43 2.73 4.40
CA GLY A 45 -3.43 2.27 3.43
C GLY A 45 -3.01 1.05 2.62
N TYR A 46 -1.77 0.59 2.71
CA TYR A 46 -1.29 -0.59 1.99
C TYR A 46 -1.56 -1.87 2.78
N LEU A 47 -2.16 -2.88 2.15
CA LEU A 47 -2.32 -4.22 2.74
C LEU A 47 -1.46 -5.27 2.02
N ALA A 48 -1.68 -5.47 0.73
CA ALA A 48 -1.00 -6.53 -0.04
C ALA A 48 -0.97 -6.20 -1.54
N MET A 49 -0.14 -6.92 -2.30
CA MET A 49 -0.12 -6.81 -3.75
C MET A 49 0.28 -8.13 -4.42
N THR A 50 -0.19 -8.34 -5.64
CA THR A 50 0.23 -9.47 -6.48
C THR A 50 1.63 -9.24 -7.07
N HIS A 51 2.31 -10.32 -7.48
CA HIS A 51 3.70 -10.32 -7.94
C HIS A 51 4.04 -9.30 -9.04
N GLY A 52 3.13 -9.00 -9.96
CA GLY A 52 3.37 -8.05 -11.07
C GLY A 52 3.32 -6.55 -10.68
N VAL A 53 3.04 -6.26 -9.40
CA VAL A 53 2.98 -4.90 -8.87
C VAL A 53 4.31 -4.54 -8.21
N VAL A 54 4.82 -3.36 -8.54
CA VAL A 54 6.02 -2.77 -7.96
C VAL A 54 5.62 -1.68 -6.98
N LYS A 55 6.23 -1.67 -5.79
CA LYS A 55 5.98 -0.69 -4.72
C LYS A 55 7.27 0.02 -4.34
N ASP A 56 7.29 1.33 -4.49
CA ASP A 56 8.39 2.21 -4.06
C ASP A 56 7.96 3.09 -2.88
N THR A 57 8.86 3.33 -1.93
CA THR A 57 8.64 4.31 -0.86
C THR A 57 9.20 5.66 -1.28
N LYS A 58 8.35 6.69 -1.36
CA LYS A 58 8.75 8.05 -1.76
C LYS A 58 8.57 9.02 -0.60
N SER A 59 9.59 9.84 -0.35
CA SER A 59 9.44 10.98 0.54
C SER A 59 8.50 12.03 -0.07
N GLN A 60 7.70 12.63 0.80
CA GLN A 60 6.85 13.78 0.50
C GLN A 60 7.46 15.04 1.10
N GLY A 61 7.19 16.19 0.49
CA GLY A 61 7.64 17.48 1.04
C GLY A 61 7.06 17.74 2.43
N LEU A 62 7.80 18.45 3.28
CA LEU A 62 7.44 18.74 4.68
C LEU A 62 6.02 19.30 4.85
N GLY A 63 5.56 20.17 3.94
CA GLY A 63 4.18 20.68 3.96
C GLY A 63 3.14 19.57 3.81
N LYS A 64 3.30 18.68 2.82
CA LYS A 64 2.37 17.55 2.63
C LYS A 64 2.41 16.59 3.81
N ALA A 65 3.59 16.35 4.37
CA ALA A 65 3.74 15.46 5.52
C ALA A 65 2.97 15.94 6.76
N LEU A 66 2.96 17.26 7.01
CA LEU A 66 2.26 17.86 8.15
C LEU A 66 0.73 17.91 7.96
N PHE A 67 0.26 18.11 6.72
CA PHE A 67 -1.17 18.31 6.46
C PHE A 67 -1.90 17.06 5.94
N SER A 68 -1.19 16.03 5.46
CA SER A 68 -1.81 14.82 4.89
C SER A 68 -2.20 13.77 5.94
N GLY A 69 -1.70 13.87 7.17
CA GLY A 69 -1.89 12.83 8.20
C GLY A 69 -1.09 11.54 8.00
N GLU A 70 -0.55 11.30 6.81
CA GLU A 70 0.21 10.09 6.41
C GLU A 70 1.73 10.17 6.70
N GLY A 71 2.21 11.32 7.17
CA GLY A 71 3.62 11.56 7.47
C GLY A 71 4.51 11.79 6.23
N LEU A 72 5.82 11.69 6.42
CA LEU A 72 6.82 12.08 5.40
C LEU A 72 6.96 11.14 4.21
N PHE A 73 6.32 9.96 4.21
CA PHE A 73 6.52 8.96 3.17
C PHE A 73 5.22 8.30 2.75
N VAL A 74 5.11 8.04 1.45
CA VAL A 74 4.01 7.29 0.83
C VAL A 74 4.54 6.16 -0.03
N HIS A 75 3.69 5.19 -0.33
CA HIS A 75 3.97 4.14 -1.27
C HIS A 75 3.47 4.53 -2.67
N ARG A 76 4.33 4.44 -3.67
CA ARG A 76 3.93 4.54 -5.07
C ARG A 76 3.85 3.12 -5.63
N VAL A 77 2.71 2.76 -6.20
CA VAL A 77 2.51 1.44 -6.82
C VAL A 77 2.29 1.58 -8.32
N SER A 78 2.86 0.63 -9.07
CA SER A 78 2.81 0.58 -10.54
C SER A 78 2.96 -0.86 -11.03
N GLY A 79 2.86 -1.09 -12.34
CA GLY A 79 2.93 -2.42 -12.94
C GLY A 79 1.54 -3.01 -13.21
N THR A 80 1.47 -4.33 -13.37
CA THR A 80 0.23 -5.02 -13.77
C THR A 80 -0.14 -6.06 -12.72
N GLY A 81 -1.37 -5.97 -12.21
CA GLY A 81 -1.84 -6.86 -11.14
C GLY A 81 -2.85 -6.18 -10.23
N ILE A 82 -2.96 -6.66 -8.99
CA ILE A 82 -3.89 -6.12 -7.99
C ILE A 82 -3.08 -5.61 -6.80
N VAL A 83 -3.41 -4.41 -6.34
CA VAL A 83 -3.03 -3.92 -5.02
C VAL A 83 -4.29 -3.88 -4.14
N PHE A 84 -4.19 -4.44 -2.94
CA PHE A 84 -5.24 -4.37 -1.93
C PHE A 84 -4.92 -3.21 -1.00
N VAL A 85 -5.84 -2.25 -0.93
CA VAL A 85 -5.76 -1.11 -0.01
C VAL A 85 -6.73 -1.29 1.13
N THR A 86 -6.39 -0.72 2.29
CA THR A 86 -7.21 -0.73 3.50
C THR A 86 -7.42 0.68 4.02
N SER A 87 -8.49 0.91 4.76
CA SER A 87 -8.77 2.18 5.46
C SER A 87 -9.01 1.96 6.95
N LEU A 88 -9.01 3.06 7.71
CA LEU A 88 -9.66 3.13 9.01
C LEU A 88 -11.09 3.63 8.77
N GLY A 89 -12.09 2.77 8.96
CA GLY A 89 -13.48 3.06 8.61
C GLY A 89 -13.78 2.87 7.11
N ALA A 90 -14.85 3.48 6.63
CA ALA A 90 -15.37 3.25 5.28
C ALA A 90 -14.58 4.01 4.19
N ILE A 91 -14.47 3.42 3.00
CA ILE A 91 -14.00 4.09 1.78
C ILE A 91 -15.19 4.77 1.09
N ILE A 92 -14.99 6.01 0.62
CA ILE A 92 -16.01 6.85 -0.04
C ILE A 92 -15.57 7.14 -1.48
#